data_AF-A0A9W6BHL2-F1
#
_entry.id   AF-A0A9W6BHL2-F1
#
_cell.length_a   1.000
_cell.length_b   1.000
_cell.length_c   1.000
_cell.angle_alpha   90.00
_cell.angle_beta   90.00
_cell.angle_gamma   90.00
#
_symmetry.space_group_name_H-M   'P 1'
#
loop_
_entity.id
_entity.type
_entity.pdbx_description
1 polymer ?
#
loop_
_entity_poly.entity_id
_entity_poly.type
_entity_poly.pdbx_seq_one_letter_code
_entity_poly.pdbx_strand_id
1 'polypeptide(L)'
;MLQLRCLPVLHALIVAGSGGGGGGVCGSGSGGGGGGGVQARRQGGGRGHSFLKIPTKLCMQEEATSSKPSVASSGLSGKDVIVRYYQAYNAGDLDTIAGLLAPDVSYHDMIYEDPFVGREAVVKYLKKVRATVPSDLQFVIEDVTDGDPRAVGITWHVECGQGVVFPFSRGCSFYTLNQSGQISGARDLVESAAKPGSSALKLLAALTPLVRRLGPAADPSTLKRLPLQSAAVWAFYLGYTAYIMLGSSAPGAPAYATPPEVLSEVLYESFNFFYVNIALSAAGLPTPVPCVPCPPVSEALFNFMAGWGLMMLPVMVADGRSRKLGGGGRLVAWWTGIMFLTNVFFIPYLALRAAPEPITDTTTATTPSNSSSSSPASSSTTTTTTSSTTGSGPAAAALPPLPPPPPPNSPLPSWAPAFGATALAVGLFSLGWAAVGRPEYGGLDERVSYFVETLNSNRVFFAFVVDACLYSVWQAVLLEGAPARYRFVPFFGMAAHLLSGGRARAGEEEEDAGL
;
A
#
# COMPACT_ATOMS: atom_id res chain seq x y z
N MET A 1 2.24 5.36 -0.39
CA MET A 1 0.89 5.10 0.13
C MET A 1 0.24 4.04 -0.75
N LEU A 2 -0.50 3.16 -0.09
CA LEU A 2 -0.96 1.84 -0.51
C LEU A 2 -1.23 1.65 -2.01
N GLN A 3 -0.59 0.63 -2.58
CA GLN A 3 -1.01 -0.09 -3.78
C GLN A 3 -2.39 -0.73 -3.54
N LEU A 4 -3.44 0.09 -3.61
CA LEU A 4 -4.84 -0.32 -3.71
C LEU A 4 -5.35 -0.12 -5.16
N ARG A 5 -4.43 -0.17 -6.15
CA ARG A 5 -4.65 0.38 -7.49
C ARG A 5 -5.19 -0.59 -8.55
N CYS A 6 -5.80 -1.71 -8.18
CA CYS A 6 -6.46 -2.60 -9.15
C CYS A 6 -7.83 -3.15 -8.70
N LEU A 7 -8.46 -2.61 -7.64
CA LEU A 7 -9.61 -3.27 -7.01
C LEU A 7 -10.97 -2.54 -6.92
N PRO A 8 -11.35 -1.55 -7.74
CA PRO A 8 -12.78 -1.15 -7.76
C PRO A 8 -13.67 -2.20 -8.44
N VAL A 9 -13.22 -2.81 -9.55
CA VAL A 9 -14.03 -3.73 -10.37
C VAL A 9 -14.06 -5.15 -9.78
N LEU A 10 -12.94 -5.62 -9.22
CA LEU A 10 -12.82 -6.99 -8.68
C LEU A 10 -13.53 -7.17 -7.32
N HIS A 11 -13.67 -6.11 -6.51
CA HIS A 11 -14.33 -6.18 -5.21
C HIS A 11 -15.87 -6.30 -5.33
N ALA A 12 -16.45 -5.80 -6.43
CA ALA A 12 -17.87 -5.98 -6.74
C ALA A 12 -18.22 -7.44 -7.09
N LEU A 13 -17.29 -8.18 -7.69
CA LEU A 13 -17.48 -9.58 -8.08
C LEU A 13 -17.45 -10.55 -6.88
N ILE A 14 -16.70 -10.23 -5.82
CA ILE A 14 -16.58 -11.11 -4.63
C ILE A 14 -17.81 -11.01 -3.71
N VAL A 15 -18.50 -9.87 -3.66
CA VAL A 15 -19.67 -9.68 -2.78
C VAL A 15 -20.97 -10.22 -3.42
N ALA A 16 -21.07 -10.26 -4.75
CA ALA A 16 -22.24 -10.78 -5.45
C ALA A 16 -22.31 -12.33 -5.46
N GLY A 17 -21.21 -13.02 -5.15
CA GLY A 17 -21.14 -14.50 -5.14
C GLY A 17 -21.62 -15.19 -3.85
N SER A 18 -22.01 -14.43 -2.81
CA SER A 18 -22.44 -14.99 -1.52
C SER A 18 -23.74 -14.36 -1.06
N GLY A 19 -24.87 -14.81 -1.63
CA GLY A 19 -26.19 -14.30 -1.25
C GLY A 19 -27.35 -15.18 -1.74
N GLY A 20 -27.31 -16.47 -1.45
CA GLY A 20 -28.47 -17.35 -1.63
C GLY A 20 -29.36 -17.37 -0.38
N GLY A 21 -30.63 -16.99 -0.54
CA GLY A 21 -31.75 -17.62 0.19
C GLY A 21 -32.50 -16.80 1.26
N GLY A 22 -33.78 -16.48 0.94
CA GLY A 22 -34.87 -16.14 1.89
C GLY A 22 -35.15 -14.63 1.99
N GLY A 23 -36.29 -14.05 1.61
CA GLY A 23 -37.68 -14.53 1.52
C GLY A 23 -38.51 -13.92 2.66
N GLY A 24 -39.35 -12.89 2.40
CA GLY A 24 -40.34 -12.42 3.39
C GLY A 24 -40.84 -10.96 3.30
N VAL A 25 -41.84 -10.73 2.43
CA VAL A 25 -43.14 -10.01 2.64
C VAL A 25 -43.23 -8.61 3.31
N CYS A 26 -43.82 -7.70 2.52
CA CYS A 26 -44.74 -6.55 2.74
C CYS A 26 -44.99 -5.89 4.12
N GLY A 27 -45.14 -4.55 4.07
CA GLY A 27 -45.93 -3.74 5.01
C GLY A 27 -46.06 -2.27 4.60
N SER A 28 -47.30 -1.82 4.35
CA SER A 28 -47.73 -0.52 3.80
C SER A 28 -47.92 0.60 4.85
N GLY A 29 -47.96 1.86 4.40
CA GLY A 29 -48.55 3.03 5.11
C GLY A 29 -47.85 4.35 4.75
N SER A 30 -48.37 5.23 3.87
CA SER A 30 -49.52 6.17 3.94
C SER A 30 -49.27 7.46 4.76
N GLY A 31 -49.62 8.61 4.16
CA GLY A 31 -49.75 9.95 4.78
C GLY A 31 -48.80 10.99 4.17
N GLY A 32 -49.23 11.85 3.23
CA GLY A 32 -49.89 13.14 3.47
C GLY A 32 -48.83 14.26 3.29
N GLY A 33 -48.87 15.15 2.29
CA GLY A 33 -49.89 16.14 2.00
C GLY A 33 -49.41 17.52 2.47
N GLY A 34 -49.08 18.44 1.56
CA GLY A 34 -48.71 19.81 1.93
C GLY A 34 -48.05 20.61 0.80
N GLY A 35 -48.87 21.25 -0.04
CA GLY A 35 -48.43 22.19 -1.07
C GLY A 35 -48.09 23.57 -0.50
N GLY A 36 -47.27 24.31 -1.25
CA GLY A 36 -46.92 25.69 -0.95
C GLY A 36 -46.06 26.27 -2.07
N GLY A 37 -46.70 26.70 -3.16
CA GLY A 37 -46.04 27.46 -4.22
C GLY A 37 -45.67 28.87 -3.74
N VAL A 38 -44.48 29.34 -4.12
CA VAL A 38 -44.15 30.76 -4.07
C VAL A 38 -43.51 31.18 -5.39
N GLN A 39 -44.01 32.31 -5.84
CA GLN A 39 -44.03 32.85 -7.18
C GLN A 39 -42.75 33.63 -7.50
N ALA A 40 -42.35 33.58 -8.77
CA ALA A 40 -41.24 34.31 -9.35
C ALA A 40 -41.40 35.84 -9.20
N ARG A 41 -40.30 36.52 -8.83
CA ARG A 41 -40.16 37.97 -8.99
C ARG A 41 -38.87 38.28 -9.76
N ARG A 42 -39.04 38.65 -11.04
CA ARG A 42 -38.04 39.34 -11.85
C ARG A 42 -37.71 40.69 -11.21
N GLN A 43 -36.43 41.00 -11.05
CA GLN A 43 -35.92 42.37 -11.17
C GLN A 43 -34.51 42.32 -11.76
N GLY A 44 -34.35 43.04 -12.88
CA GLY A 44 -33.07 43.24 -13.53
C GLY A 44 -32.24 44.30 -12.82
N GLY A 45 -30.92 44.17 -12.96
CA GLY A 45 -29.95 45.14 -12.50
C GLY A 45 -28.61 44.81 -13.13
N GLY A 46 -28.33 45.43 -14.28
CA GLY A 46 -27.03 45.31 -14.93
C GLY A 46 -25.95 46.01 -14.12
N ARG A 47 -24.75 45.42 -14.11
CA ARG A 47 -23.48 46.11 -13.88
C ARG A 47 -22.37 45.26 -14.47
N GLY A 48 -21.66 45.86 -15.43
CA GLY A 48 -20.58 45.24 -16.17
C GLY A 48 -19.38 44.91 -15.29
N HIS A 49 -18.74 43.80 -15.60
CA HIS A 49 -17.39 43.49 -15.13
C HIS A 49 -16.56 43.03 -16.33
N SER A 50 -15.69 43.95 -16.72
CA SER A 50 -14.37 43.82 -17.34
C SER A 50 -13.91 42.41 -17.73
N PHE A 51 -13.85 42.19 -19.05
CA PHE A 51 -13.10 41.11 -19.68
C PHE A 51 -11.61 41.22 -19.33
N LEU A 52 -11.09 40.24 -18.59
CA LEU A 52 -9.65 40.07 -18.40
C LEU A 52 -9.06 39.44 -19.67
N LYS A 53 -8.39 40.26 -20.50
CA LYS A 53 -7.62 39.81 -21.67
C LYS A 53 -6.39 39.03 -21.19
N ILE A 54 -6.29 37.75 -21.58
CA ILE A 54 -5.08 36.94 -21.44
C ILE A 54 -4.19 37.23 -22.68
N PRO A 55 -2.90 37.59 -22.53
CA PRO A 55 -2.04 37.90 -23.65
C PRO A 55 -1.56 36.63 -24.37
N THR A 56 -1.90 36.53 -25.66
CA THR A 56 -1.38 35.55 -26.62
C THR A 56 0.10 35.83 -26.89
N LYS A 57 1.00 34.91 -26.52
CA LYS A 57 2.41 34.97 -26.95
C LYS A 57 2.57 34.17 -28.24
N LEU A 58 2.95 34.87 -29.31
CA LEU A 58 3.45 34.33 -30.57
C LEU A 58 4.60 33.33 -30.29
N CYS A 59 4.56 32.16 -30.91
CA CYS A 59 5.75 31.36 -31.17
C CYS A 59 5.75 30.93 -32.64
N MET A 60 6.92 31.09 -33.25
CA MET A 60 7.16 31.01 -34.69
C MET A 60 7.07 29.59 -35.22
N GLN A 61 6.64 29.48 -36.48
CA GLN A 61 6.64 28.28 -37.30
C GLN A 61 8.05 27.74 -37.51
N GLU A 62 8.19 26.42 -37.42
CA GLU A 62 9.24 25.67 -38.11
C GLU A 62 8.54 24.52 -38.84
N GLU A 63 8.46 24.63 -40.17
CA GLU A 63 7.93 23.60 -41.07
C GLU A 63 8.96 22.49 -41.23
N ALA A 64 8.58 21.26 -40.93
CA ALA A 64 9.26 20.06 -41.41
C ALA A 64 8.23 19.11 -42.03
N THR A 65 8.35 18.94 -43.34
CA THR A 65 7.53 18.10 -44.20
C THR A 65 7.91 16.63 -44.04
N SER A 66 6.94 15.77 -43.69
CA SER A 66 7.01 14.34 -44.01
C SER A 66 5.61 13.74 -44.05
N SER A 67 5.19 13.35 -45.25
CA SER A 67 3.84 12.91 -45.59
C SER A 67 3.71 11.38 -45.52
N LYS A 68 2.77 10.91 -44.68
CA LYS A 68 1.99 9.70 -44.91
C LYS A 68 0.51 10.09 -44.80
N PRO A 69 -0.39 9.58 -45.65
CA PRO A 69 -1.77 10.06 -45.70
C PRO A 69 -2.50 9.63 -44.42
N SER A 70 -2.71 10.59 -43.52
CA SER A 70 -3.66 10.49 -42.43
C SER A 70 -5.05 10.40 -43.04
N VAL A 71 -5.81 9.35 -42.73
CA VAL A 71 -7.24 9.29 -43.04
C VAL A 71 -7.87 10.56 -42.48
N ALA A 72 -8.35 11.43 -43.38
CA ALA A 72 -8.89 12.72 -43.03
C ALA A 72 -10.21 12.52 -42.27
N SER A 73 -10.25 12.94 -41.01
CA SER A 73 -11.43 13.18 -40.18
C SER A 73 -12.22 14.42 -40.63
N SER A 74 -12.20 14.73 -41.93
CA SER A 74 -12.76 15.98 -42.46
C SER A 74 -14.29 15.94 -42.40
N GLY A 75 -14.86 16.48 -41.32
CA GLY A 75 -16.28 16.80 -41.20
C GLY A 75 -16.97 16.38 -39.90
N LEU A 76 -16.31 15.65 -38.99
CA LEU A 76 -16.91 15.23 -37.71
C LEU A 76 -16.84 16.35 -36.67
N SER A 77 -17.92 16.56 -35.92
CA SER A 77 -17.88 17.41 -34.73
C SER A 77 -17.04 16.73 -33.62
N GLY A 78 -16.59 17.49 -32.62
CA GLY A 78 -15.89 16.90 -31.47
C GLY A 78 -16.71 15.81 -30.79
N LYS A 79 -18.02 16.03 -30.65
CA LYS A 79 -18.98 15.04 -30.14
C LYS A 79 -18.97 13.75 -30.97
N ASP A 80 -19.01 13.86 -32.30
CA ASP A 80 -19.02 12.68 -33.17
C ASP A 80 -17.72 11.87 -33.05
N VAL A 81 -16.58 12.55 -32.90
CA VAL A 81 -15.28 11.90 -32.66
C VAL A 81 -15.30 11.11 -31.35
N ILE A 82 -15.82 11.69 -30.27
CA ILE A 82 -15.86 11.01 -28.96
C ILE A 82 -16.89 9.89 -28.94
N VAL A 83 -18.09 10.08 -29.50
CA VAL A 83 -19.08 9.00 -29.62
C VAL A 83 -18.49 7.83 -30.42
N ARG A 84 -17.78 8.12 -31.52
CA ARG A 84 -17.08 7.10 -32.32
C ARG A 84 -15.97 6.41 -31.54
N TYR A 85 -15.24 7.13 -30.68
CA TYR A 85 -14.23 6.54 -29.79
C TYR A 85 -14.84 5.50 -28.85
N TYR A 86 -15.96 5.82 -28.18
CA TYR A 86 -16.64 4.88 -27.27
C TYR A 86 -17.27 3.69 -28.01
N GLN A 87 -17.83 3.91 -29.19
CA GLN A 87 -18.33 2.82 -30.05
C GLN A 87 -17.19 1.87 -30.45
N ALA A 88 -16.05 2.42 -30.88
CA ALA A 88 -14.87 1.63 -31.20
C ALA A 88 -14.32 0.91 -29.96
N TYR A 89 -14.37 1.55 -28.78
CA TYR A 89 -13.98 0.91 -27.52
C TYR A 89 -14.84 -0.30 -27.21
N ASN A 90 -16.17 -0.16 -27.25
CA ASN A 90 -17.11 -1.25 -26.98
C ASN A 90 -17.02 -2.39 -28.02
N ALA A 91 -16.71 -2.07 -29.28
CA ALA A 91 -16.42 -3.06 -30.31
C ALA A 91 -15.01 -3.69 -30.17
N GLY A 92 -14.16 -3.08 -29.34
CA GLY A 92 -12.74 -3.37 -29.24
C GLY A 92 -11.97 -3.12 -30.54
N ASP A 93 -12.40 -2.16 -31.35
CA ASP A 93 -11.71 -1.73 -32.54
C ASP A 93 -10.58 -0.74 -32.17
N LEU A 94 -9.43 -1.31 -31.82
CA LEU A 94 -8.25 -0.54 -31.44
C LEU A 94 -7.63 0.22 -32.63
N ASP A 95 -7.86 -0.22 -33.86
CA ASP A 95 -7.33 0.44 -35.05
C ASP A 95 -8.10 1.74 -35.31
N THR A 96 -9.43 1.72 -35.19
CA THR A 96 -10.23 2.95 -35.21
C THR A 96 -9.83 3.89 -34.09
N ILE A 97 -9.66 3.39 -32.85
CA ILE A 97 -9.20 4.23 -31.73
C ILE A 97 -7.85 4.88 -32.04
N ALA A 98 -6.87 4.10 -32.52
CA ALA A 98 -5.55 4.61 -32.85
C ALA A 98 -5.60 5.72 -33.92
N GLY A 99 -6.53 5.64 -34.87
CA GLY A 99 -6.76 6.69 -35.88
C GLY A 99 -7.32 8.00 -35.31
N LEU A 100 -8.13 7.92 -34.24
CA LEU A 100 -8.74 9.07 -33.57
C LEU A 100 -7.76 9.80 -32.62
N LEU A 101 -6.72 9.12 -32.12
CA LEU A 101 -5.74 9.68 -31.18
C LEU A 101 -4.68 10.51 -31.91
N ALA A 102 -4.35 11.70 -31.40
CA ALA A 102 -3.18 12.46 -31.85
C ALA A 102 -1.87 11.70 -31.52
N PRO A 103 -0.78 11.88 -32.29
CA PRO A 103 0.50 11.21 -32.02
C PRO A 103 1.04 11.51 -30.61
N ASP A 104 0.82 12.74 -30.12
CA ASP A 104 1.29 13.30 -28.85
C ASP A 104 0.21 13.29 -27.74
N VAL A 105 -0.83 12.47 -27.88
CA VAL A 105 -1.96 12.44 -26.94
C VAL A 105 -1.51 12.23 -25.50
N SER A 106 -2.09 13.00 -24.57
CA SER A 106 -1.95 12.78 -23.13
C SER A 106 -3.25 12.22 -22.56
N TYR A 107 -3.24 10.95 -22.15
CA TYR A 107 -4.41 10.26 -21.62
C TYR A 107 -4.22 10.03 -20.12
N HIS A 108 -5.00 10.73 -19.29
CA HIS A 108 -4.94 10.59 -17.84
C HIS A 108 -6.20 9.94 -17.29
N ASP A 109 -6.11 8.64 -17.05
CA ASP A 109 -7.07 7.93 -16.21
C ASP A 109 -6.68 8.14 -14.75
N MET A 110 -7.56 8.77 -13.96
CA MET A 110 -7.27 9.17 -12.58
C MET A 110 -7.18 7.99 -11.58
N ILE A 111 -7.39 6.75 -12.05
CA ILE A 111 -7.00 5.55 -11.31
C ILE A 111 -5.47 5.44 -11.25
N TYR A 112 -4.77 5.98 -12.26
CA TYR A 112 -3.32 6.04 -12.34
C TYR A 112 -2.80 7.43 -11.93
N GLU A 113 -1.56 7.45 -11.44
CA GLU A 113 -0.92 8.66 -10.96
C GLU A 113 -0.38 9.54 -12.08
N ASP A 114 0.22 8.91 -13.09
CA ASP A 114 0.80 9.59 -14.24
C ASP A 114 -0.01 9.28 -15.51
N PRO A 115 -0.09 10.22 -16.47
CA PRO A 115 -0.77 10.01 -17.74
C PRO A 115 0.00 9.05 -18.66
N PHE A 116 -0.72 8.37 -19.54
CA PHE A 116 -0.15 7.69 -20.70
C PHE A 116 0.10 8.72 -21.80
N VAL A 117 1.36 8.91 -22.19
CA VAL A 117 1.77 9.92 -23.18
C VAL A 117 2.15 9.24 -24.49
N GLY A 118 1.55 9.71 -25.57
CA GLY A 118 1.75 9.23 -26.94
C GLY A 118 0.78 8.11 -27.33
N ARG A 119 0.41 8.09 -28.62
CA ARG A 119 -0.57 7.14 -29.18
C ARG A 119 -0.24 5.68 -28.86
N GLU A 120 1.04 5.30 -28.98
CA GLU A 120 1.50 3.93 -28.75
C GLU A 120 1.30 3.49 -27.29
N ALA A 121 1.57 4.37 -26.33
CA ALA A 121 1.39 4.09 -24.91
C ALA A 121 -0.09 3.89 -24.56
N VAL A 122 -0.96 4.74 -25.11
CA VAL A 122 -2.42 4.64 -24.91
C VAL A 122 -2.96 3.34 -25.53
N VAL A 123 -2.60 3.01 -26.77
CA VAL A 123 -3.05 1.77 -27.42
C VAL A 123 -2.54 0.53 -26.67
N LYS A 124 -1.30 0.55 -26.17
CA LYS A 124 -0.75 -0.53 -25.34
C LYS A 124 -1.54 -0.69 -24.03
N TYR A 125 -1.92 0.42 -23.40
CA TYR A 125 -2.78 0.41 -22.22
C TYR A 125 -4.14 -0.22 -22.52
N LEU A 126 -4.82 0.23 -23.59
CA LEU A 126 -6.13 -0.29 -23.99
C LEU A 126 -6.10 -1.78 -24.34
N LYS A 127 -5.01 -2.26 -24.98
CA LYS A 127 -4.78 -3.70 -25.21
C LYS A 127 -4.73 -4.50 -23.91
N LYS A 128 -4.02 -3.98 -22.90
CA LYS A 128 -3.93 -4.62 -21.58
C LYS A 128 -5.30 -4.67 -20.90
N VAL A 129 -6.05 -3.56 -20.94
CA VAL A 129 -7.40 -3.50 -20.39
C VAL A 129 -8.28 -4.58 -21.02
N ARG A 130 -8.29 -4.70 -22.35
CA ARG A 130 -9.10 -5.70 -23.05
C ARG A 130 -8.71 -7.15 -22.75
N ALA A 131 -7.43 -7.42 -22.47
CA ALA A 131 -6.99 -8.76 -22.07
C ALA A 131 -7.42 -9.12 -20.63
N THR A 132 -7.79 -8.13 -19.81
CA THR A 132 -8.10 -8.30 -18.39
C THR A 132 -9.59 -8.17 -18.09
N VAL A 133 -10.29 -7.32 -18.86
CA VAL A 133 -11.69 -6.96 -18.63
C VAL A 133 -12.59 -7.84 -19.52
N PRO A 134 -13.64 -8.49 -18.95
CA PRO A 134 -14.63 -9.25 -19.71
C PRO A 134 -15.19 -8.47 -20.91
N SER A 135 -15.38 -9.16 -22.03
CA SER A 135 -15.82 -8.56 -23.30
C SER A 135 -17.29 -8.11 -23.30
N ASP A 136 -18.07 -8.53 -22.31
CA ASP A 136 -19.47 -8.17 -22.11
C ASP A 136 -19.65 -6.89 -21.26
N LEU A 137 -18.55 -6.26 -20.82
CA LEU A 137 -18.58 -4.94 -20.19
C LEU A 137 -18.53 -3.84 -21.25
N GLN A 138 -19.53 -2.97 -21.24
CA GLN A 138 -19.69 -1.90 -22.21
C GLN A 138 -19.93 -0.56 -21.53
N PHE A 139 -19.33 0.49 -22.08
CA PHE A 139 -19.63 1.86 -21.70
C PHE A 139 -20.94 2.30 -22.36
N VAL A 140 -21.88 2.76 -21.55
CA VAL A 140 -23.12 3.39 -22.00
C VAL A 140 -22.99 4.89 -21.76
N ILE A 141 -23.13 5.65 -22.84
CA ILE A 141 -23.08 7.11 -22.80
C ILE A 141 -24.40 7.62 -22.23
N GLU A 142 -24.34 8.37 -21.13
CA GLU A 142 -25.50 9.03 -20.54
C GLU A 142 -25.77 10.39 -21.19
N ASP A 143 -24.73 11.23 -21.33
CA ASP A 143 -24.82 12.54 -21.97
C ASP A 143 -23.47 12.97 -22.56
N VAL A 144 -23.49 13.83 -23.57
CA VAL A 144 -22.29 14.35 -24.24
C VAL A 144 -22.48 15.82 -24.65
N THR A 145 -21.51 16.65 -24.30
CA THR A 145 -21.56 18.08 -24.65
C THR A 145 -21.41 18.29 -26.16
N ASP A 146 -22.08 19.30 -26.68
CA ASP A 146 -22.08 19.67 -28.10
C ASP A 146 -21.79 21.18 -28.25
N GLY A 147 -21.25 21.59 -29.41
CA GLY A 147 -21.03 23.00 -29.77
C GLY A 147 -19.59 23.51 -29.72
N ASP A 148 -18.70 22.93 -28.90
CA ASP A 148 -17.24 23.20 -28.98
C ASP A 148 -16.56 22.06 -29.77
N PRO A 149 -15.90 22.35 -30.91
CA PRO A 149 -15.25 21.32 -31.71
C PRO A 149 -13.98 20.74 -31.07
N ARG A 150 -13.44 21.37 -30.01
CA ARG A 150 -12.18 20.99 -29.37
C ARG A 150 -12.32 20.52 -27.94
N ALA A 151 -13.43 20.79 -27.26
CA ALA A 151 -13.64 20.39 -25.87
C ALA A 151 -14.94 19.60 -25.75
N VAL A 152 -14.84 18.35 -25.30
CA VAL A 152 -15.99 17.45 -25.18
C VAL A 152 -16.00 16.81 -23.80
N GLY A 153 -17.05 17.06 -23.03
CA GLY A 153 -17.38 16.34 -21.81
C GLY A 153 -18.39 15.24 -22.10
N ILE A 154 -18.23 14.10 -21.42
CA ILE A 154 -19.15 12.97 -21.50
C ILE A 154 -19.37 12.37 -20.11
N THR A 155 -20.60 11.94 -19.84
CA THR A 155 -20.93 11.10 -18.69
C THR A 155 -21.35 9.73 -19.17
N TRP A 156 -20.99 8.70 -18.40
CA TRP A 156 -21.21 7.32 -18.77
C TRP A 156 -21.38 6.44 -17.54
N HIS A 157 -21.97 5.27 -17.75
CA HIS A 157 -21.94 4.14 -16.82
C HIS A 157 -21.50 2.88 -17.55
N VAL A 158 -21.10 1.84 -16.82
CA VAL A 158 -20.78 0.55 -17.42
C VAL A 158 -21.94 -0.40 -17.22
N GLU A 159 -22.28 -1.15 -18.26
CA GLU A 159 -23.21 -2.27 -18.20
C GLU A 159 -22.48 -3.58 -18.48
N CYS A 160 -22.97 -4.66 -17.90
CA CYS A 160 -22.49 -6.02 -18.10
C CYS A 160 -23.60 -6.85 -18.77
N GLY A 161 -23.24 -7.57 -19.83
CA GLY A 161 -24.15 -8.47 -20.53
C GLY A 161 -25.38 -7.75 -21.11
N GLN A 162 -26.59 -8.23 -20.79
CA GLN A 162 -27.85 -7.72 -21.32
C GLN A 162 -28.35 -6.47 -20.58
N GLY A 163 -27.50 -5.44 -20.46
CA GLY A 163 -27.86 -4.13 -19.91
C GLY A 163 -27.92 -4.05 -18.39
N VAL A 164 -27.21 -4.95 -17.68
CA VAL A 164 -27.14 -4.91 -16.22
C VAL A 164 -26.12 -3.86 -15.80
N VAL A 165 -26.57 -2.76 -15.19
CA VAL A 165 -25.69 -1.69 -14.69
C VAL A 165 -24.68 -2.26 -13.70
N PHE A 166 -23.39 -2.08 -13.99
CA PHE A 166 -22.31 -2.55 -13.13
C PHE A 166 -22.20 -1.63 -11.90
N PRO A 167 -22.14 -2.15 -10.66
CA PRO A 167 -22.10 -1.32 -9.45
C PRO A 167 -20.86 -0.42 -9.42
N PHE A 168 -21.03 0.84 -8.97
CA PHE A 168 -19.95 1.82 -8.81
C PHE A 168 -19.14 2.09 -10.09
N SER A 169 -19.79 1.96 -11.25
CA SER A 169 -19.15 2.08 -12.57
C SER A 169 -19.53 3.35 -13.33
N ARG A 170 -20.06 4.35 -12.65
CA ARG A 170 -20.33 5.64 -13.28
C ARG A 170 -19.03 6.41 -13.46
N GLY A 171 -19.00 7.29 -14.44
CA GLY A 171 -17.85 8.14 -14.66
C GLY A 171 -18.15 9.34 -15.53
N CYS A 172 -17.16 10.21 -15.62
CA CYS A 172 -17.15 11.28 -16.59
C CYS A 172 -15.76 11.42 -17.20
N SER A 173 -15.75 11.82 -18.46
CA SER A 173 -14.51 12.00 -19.21
C SER A 173 -14.51 13.36 -19.88
N PHE A 174 -13.33 13.98 -19.94
CA PHE A 174 -13.10 15.24 -20.62
C PHE A 174 -12.05 15.05 -21.69
N TYR A 175 -12.40 15.37 -22.93
CA TYR A 175 -11.53 15.25 -24.08
C TYR A 175 -11.19 16.63 -24.65
N THR A 176 -9.94 16.75 -25.07
CA THR A 176 -9.44 17.87 -25.87
C THR A 176 -9.06 17.34 -27.24
N LEU A 177 -9.51 18.00 -28.30
CA LEU A 177 -9.16 17.69 -29.68
C LEU A 177 -8.26 18.77 -30.27
N ASN A 178 -7.34 18.35 -31.14
CA ASN A 178 -6.51 19.25 -31.93
C ASN A 178 -7.29 19.84 -33.12
N GLN A 179 -6.65 20.72 -33.89
CA GLN A 179 -7.28 21.37 -35.06
C GLN A 179 -7.68 20.38 -36.17
N SER A 180 -7.05 19.20 -36.20
CA SER A 180 -7.36 18.12 -37.13
C SER A 180 -8.49 17.22 -36.63
N GLY A 181 -9.12 17.53 -35.50
CA GLY A 181 -10.19 16.70 -34.92
C GLY A 181 -9.70 15.38 -34.33
N GLN A 182 -8.42 15.29 -33.95
CA GLN A 182 -7.87 14.13 -33.24
C GLN A 182 -7.78 14.43 -31.74
N ILE A 183 -7.97 13.41 -30.91
CA ILE A 183 -7.91 13.51 -29.45
C ILE A 183 -6.46 13.76 -29.02
N SER A 184 -6.18 14.94 -28.49
CA SER A 184 -4.86 15.33 -27.95
C SER A 184 -4.79 15.24 -26.43
N GLY A 185 -5.94 15.29 -25.75
CA GLY A 185 -6.03 15.12 -24.30
C GLY A 185 -7.25 14.31 -23.91
N ALA A 186 -7.09 13.46 -22.91
CA ALA A 186 -8.20 12.77 -22.26
C ALA A 186 -7.99 12.79 -20.75
N ARG A 187 -9.06 13.01 -19.99
CA ARG A 187 -9.07 12.89 -18.54
C ARG A 187 -10.30 12.11 -18.11
N ASP A 188 -10.09 10.94 -17.53
CA ASP A 188 -11.17 10.06 -17.07
C ASP A 188 -11.27 10.07 -15.54
N LEU A 189 -12.51 10.22 -15.07
CA LEU A 189 -12.86 10.16 -13.65
C LEU A 189 -13.86 9.04 -13.45
N VAL A 190 -13.46 8.02 -12.69
CA VAL A 190 -14.29 6.87 -12.37
C VAL A 190 -14.83 7.00 -10.95
N GLU A 191 -16.09 6.60 -10.75
CA GLU A 191 -16.72 6.57 -9.43
C GLU A 191 -15.88 5.73 -8.45
N SER A 192 -15.60 6.30 -7.28
CA SER A 192 -14.95 5.57 -6.19
C SER A 192 -15.94 4.62 -5.54
N ALA A 193 -15.62 3.33 -5.50
CA ALA A 193 -16.36 2.32 -4.73
C ALA A 193 -16.42 2.67 -3.23
N ALA A 194 -15.39 3.34 -2.70
CA ALA A 194 -15.40 3.91 -1.36
C ALA A 194 -16.12 5.26 -1.37
N LYS A 195 -17.25 5.34 -0.67
CA LYS A 195 -18.04 6.58 -0.47
C LYS A 195 -17.89 7.08 0.97
N PRO A 196 -16.77 7.70 1.33
CA PRO A 196 -16.48 8.08 2.72
C PRO A 196 -17.39 9.18 3.27
N GLY A 197 -18.24 9.79 2.44
CA GLY A 197 -19.30 10.71 2.87
C GLY A 197 -18.81 11.82 3.80
N SER A 198 -19.52 12.03 4.90
CA SER A 198 -19.18 13.05 5.89
C SER A 198 -17.86 12.80 6.62
N SER A 199 -17.36 11.56 6.65
CA SER A 199 -16.07 11.22 7.29
C SER A 199 -14.88 11.78 6.51
N ALA A 200 -14.94 11.78 5.16
CA ALA A 200 -13.92 12.46 4.36
C ALA A 200 -13.93 13.98 4.59
N LEU A 201 -15.12 14.58 4.75
CA LEU A 201 -15.26 16.00 5.06
C LEU A 201 -14.71 16.33 6.45
N LYS A 202 -14.96 15.48 7.45
CA LYS A 202 -14.39 15.62 8.81
C LYS A 202 -12.88 15.47 8.80
N LEU A 203 -12.34 14.51 8.05
CA LEU A 203 -10.90 14.34 7.87
C LEU A 203 -10.29 15.56 7.18
N LEU A 204 -10.90 16.05 6.11
CA LEU A 204 -10.47 17.26 5.43
C LEU A 204 -10.50 18.46 6.39
N ALA A 205 -11.56 18.62 7.18
CA ALA A 205 -11.66 19.68 8.19
C ALA A 205 -10.58 19.55 9.27
N ALA A 206 -10.29 18.33 9.74
CA ALA A 206 -9.23 18.06 10.71
C ALA A 206 -7.82 18.30 10.14
N LEU A 207 -7.61 18.02 8.85
CA LEU A 207 -6.35 18.24 8.16
C LEU A 207 -6.19 19.69 7.66
N THR A 208 -7.27 20.46 7.53
CA THR A 208 -7.25 21.84 7.01
C THR A 208 -6.28 22.76 7.78
N PRO A 209 -6.23 22.76 9.13
CA PRO A 209 -5.23 23.54 9.87
C PRO A 209 -3.79 23.13 9.55
N LEU A 210 -3.55 21.82 9.34
CA LEU A 210 -2.24 21.29 8.98
C LEU A 210 -1.85 21.68 7.54
N VAL A 211 -2.76 21.52 6.59
CA VAL A 211 -2.58 21.93 5.19
C VAL A 211 -2.33 23.43 5.10
N ARG A 212 -3.06 24.25 5.86
CA ARG A 212 -2.84 25.71 5.94
C ARG A 212 -1.48 26.06 6.54
N ARG A 213 -1.02 25.32 7.55
CA ARG A 213 0.32 25.48 8.14
C ARG A 213 1.43 25.04 7.18
N LEU A 214 1.20 23.98 6.41
CA LEU A 214 2.14 23.49 5.40
C LEU A 214 2.22 24.40 4.17
N GLY A 215 1.15 25.16 3.86
CA GLY A 215 1.15 26.12 2.76
C GLY A 215 1.53 25.44 1.42
N PRO A 216 2.46 26.01 0.63
CA PRO A 216 2.96 25.38 -0.60
C PRO A 216 3.56 23.98 -0.41
N ALA A 217 3.99 23.61 0.80
CA ALA A 217 4.49 22.27 1.09
C ALA A 217 3.39 21.19 1.19
N ALA A 218 2.11 21.58 1.18
CA ALA A 218 0.99 20.66 1.04
C ALA A 218 0.75 20.22 -0.42
N ASP A 219 1.53 20.74 -1.36
CA ASP A 219 1.51 20.28 -2.75
C ASP A 219 1.76 18.76 -2.81
N PRO A 220 0.99 17.99 -3.61
CA PRO A 220 1.17 16.55 -3.74
C PRO A 220 2.61 16.13 -4.07
N SER A 221 3.34 16.91 -4.87
CA SER A 221 4.76 16.67 -5.19
C SER A 221 5.69 16.84 -3.99
N THR A 222 5.30 17.65 -2.99
CA THR A 222 6.01 17.80 -1.72
C THR A 222 5.57 16.75 -0.70
N LEU A 223 4.28 16.39 -0.67
CA LEU A 223 3.77 15.29 0.16
C LEU A 223 4.40 13.95 -0.21
N LYS A 224 4.70 13.70 -1.49
CA LYS A 224 5.48 12.53 -1.96
C LYS A 224 6.86 12.44 -1.32
N ARG A 225 7.42 13.55 -0.82
CA ARG A 225 8.74 13.62 -0.17
C ARG A 225 8.68 13.37 1.33
N LEU A 226 7.53 13.59 1.94
CA LEU A 226 7.36 13.37 3.37
C LEU A 226 7.36 11.87 3.67
N PRO A 227 8.04 11.42 4.74
CA PRO A 227 8.10 10.01 5.13
C PRO A 227 6.79 9.55 5.80
N LEU A 228 5.63 9.81 5.18
CA LEU A 228 4.31 9.63 5.79
C LEU A 228 4.09 8.19 6.28
N GLN A 229 4.59 7.20 5.54
CA GLN A 229 4.50 5.79 5.95
C GLN A 229 5.32 5.52 7.22
N SER A 230 6.59 5.94 7.24
CA SER A 230 7.44 5.83 8.43
C SER A 230 6.85 6.57 9.63
N ALA A 231 6.37 7.80 9.42
CA ALA A 231 5.74 8.62 10.44
C ALA A 231 4.47 7.96 11.02
N ALA A 232 3.63 7.35 10.16
CA ALA A 232 2.45 6.61 10.62
C ALA A 232 2.82 5.39 11.47
N VAL A 233 3.87 4.65 11.10
CA VAL A 233 4.34 3.49 11.89
C VAL A 233 4.98 3.94 13.21
N TRP A 234 5.71 5.05 13.23
CA TRP A 234 6.21 5.65 14.47
C TRP A 234 5.08 6.14 15.39
N ALA A 235 4.04 6.78 14.84
CA ALA A 235 2.87 7.16 15.61
C ALA A 235 2.14 5.93 16.17
N PHE A 236 2.03 4.86 15.38
CA PHE A 236 1.53 3.57 15.86
C PHE A 236 2.40 3.02 16.99
N TYR A 237 3.73 3.08 16.88
CA TYR A 237 4.65 2.66 17.93
C TYR A 237 4.47 3.44 19.24
N LEU A 238 4.31 4.76 19.14
CA LEU A 238 4.03 5.61 20.31
C LEU A 238 2.70 5.24 20.96
N GLY A 239 1.65 5.02 20.16
CA GLY A 239 0.35 4.55 20.66
C GLY A 239 0.43 3.16 21.31
N TYR A 240 1.10 2.21 20.65
CA TYR A 240 1.34 0.87 21.17
C TYR A 240 2.09 0.91 22.51
N THR A 241 3.19 1.66 22.58
CA THR A 241 4.00 1.80 23.80
C THR A 241 3.21 2.49 24.91
N ALA A 242 2.48 3.55 24.59
CA ALA A 242 1.66 4.26 25.55
C ALA A 242 0.51 3.40 26.10
N TYR A 243 -0.13 2.58 25.28
CA TYR A 243 -1.25 1.74 25.70
C TYR A 243 -0.81 0.43 26.34
N ILE A 244 0.01 -0.36 25.65
CA ILE A 244 0.44 -1.70 26.09
C ILE A 244 1.51 -1.59 27.18
N MET A 245 2.59 -0.85 26.94
CA MET A 245 3.75 -0.88 27.86
C MET A 245 3.53 0.00 29.08
N LEU A 246 3.04 1.22 28.91
CA LEU A 246 3.01 2.24 29.97
C LEU A 246 1.61 2.48 30.55
N GLY A 247 0.56 2.14 29.80
CA GLY A 247 -0.82 2.44 30.15
C GLY A 247 -1.39 1.50 31.23
N SER A 248 -2.27 2.03 32.06
CA SER A 248 -3.04 1.27 33.06
C SER A 248 -4.36 0.74 32.53
N SER A 249 -4.77 1.12 31.30
CA SER A 249 -6.07 0.74 30.73
C SER A 249 -6.11 -0.65 30.10
N ALA A 250 -4.96 -1.20 29.75
CA ALA A 250 -4.90 -2.56 29.20
C ALA A 250 -4.90 -3.59 30.37
N PRO A 251 -5.21 -4.87 30.14
CA PRO A 251 -5.32 -5.90 31.20
C PRO A 251 -4.01 -6.22 31.95
N GLY A 252 -4.02 -6.17 33.29
CA GLY A 252 -2.83 -6.43 34.12
C GLY A 252 -1.91 -5.22 34.35
N ALA A 253 -0.85 -5.42 35.14
CA ALA A 253 0.06 -4.34 35.55
C ALA A 253 0.92 -3.82 34.37
N PRO A 254 1.17 -2.50 34.27
CA PRO A 254 2.03 -1.95 33.21
C PRO A 254 3.47 -2.45 33.34
N ALA A 255 4.26 -2.32 32.26
CA ALA A 255 5.59 -2.91 32.15
C ALA A 255 6.54 -2.52 33.31
N TYR A 256 6.48 -1.27 33.77
CA TYR A 256 7.32 -0.76 34.87
C TYR A 256 6.90 -1.26 36.26
N ALA A 257 5.73 -1.89 36.37
CA ALA A 257 5.18 -2.42 37.62
C ALA A 257 4.83 -3.92 37.48
N THR A 258 5.50 -4.62 36.56
CA THR A 258 5.28 -6.05 36.32
C THR A 258 5.65 -6.85 37.58
N PRO A 259 4.76 -7.71 38.09
CA PRO A 259 5.05 -8.55 39.26
C PRO A 259 6.26 -9.46 39.00
N PRO A 260 7.12 -9.72 40.00
CA PRO A 260 8.27 -10.60 39.85
C PRO A 260 7.90 -12.02 39.38
N GLU A 261 6.72 -12.50 39.75
CA GLU A 261 6.21 -13.82 39.39
C GLU A 261 6.01 -13.92 37.88
N VAL A 262 5.45 -12.89 37.25
CA VAL A 262 5.27 -12.81 35.80
C VAL A 262 6.62 -12.79 35.08
N LEU A 263 7.60 -12.06 35.63
CA LEU A 263 8.97 -12.06 35.07
C LEU A 263 9.64 -13.44 35.19
N SER A 264 9.39 -14.15 36.29
CA SER A 264 9.91 -15.49 36.50
C SER A 264 9.29 -16.51 35.54
N GLU A 265 7.99 -16.43 35.29
CA GLU A 265 7.28 -17.28 34.34
C GLU A 265 7.85 -17.11 32.92
N VAL A 266 8.03 -15.87 32.46
CA VAL A 266 8.64 -15.58 31.14
C VAL A 266 10.07 -16.10 31.06
N LEU A 267 10.84 -15.99 32.14
CA LEU A 267 12.20 -16.54 32.20
C LEU A 267 12.19 -18.07 32.11
N TYR A 268 11.27 -18.73 32.80
CA TYR A 268 11.13 -20.19 32.77
C TYR A 268 10.66 -20.69 31.39
N GLU A 269 9.71 -19.99 30.77
CA GLU A 269 9.32 -20.24 29.38
C GLU A 269 10.51 -20.07 28.42
N SER A 270 11.37 -19.07 28.68
CA SER A 270 12.60 -18.86 27.93
C SER A 270 13.63 -19.99 28.14
N PHE A 271 13.70 -20.61 29.31
CA PHE A 271 14.54 -21.81 29.50
C PHE A 271 14.01 -23.01 28.72
N ASN A 272 12.71 -23.06 28.47
CA ASN A 272 12.06 -24.11 27.67
C ASN A 272 11.91 -23.71 26.19
N PHE A 273 12.75 -22.79 25.71
CA PHE A 273 12.75 -22.33 24.32
C PHE A 273 12.82 -23.49 23.32
N PHE A 274 11.88 -23.46 22.36
CA PHE A 274 11.60 -24.49 21.36
C PHE A 274 11.45 -25.91 21.93
N TYR A 275 11.07 -26.02 23.21
CA TYR A 275 10.95 -27.28 23.93
C TYR A 275 12.25 -28.11 23.97
N VAL A 276 13.39 -27.50 23.60
CA VAL A 276 14.67 -28.21 23.51
C VAL A 276 15.07 -28.71 24.89
N ASN A 277 14.96 -27.86 25.90
CA ASN A 277 15.34 -28.23 27.27
C ASN A 277 14.43 -29.33 27.85
N ILE A 278 13.14 -29.28 27.54
CA ILE A 278 12.16 -30.30 27.91
C ILE A 278 12.50 -31.64 27.24
N ALA A 279 12.84 -31.64 25.95
CA ALA A 279 13.21 -32.84 25.22
C ALA A 279 14.52 -33.46 25.74
N LEU A 280 15.53 -32.63 26.04
CA LEU A 280 16.78 -33.08 26.65
C LEU A 280 16.54 -33.74 28.02
N SER A 281 15.74 -33.09 28.86
CA SER A 281 15.37 -33.62 30.18
C SER A 281 14.61 -34.95 30.05
N ALA A 282 13.64 -35.04 29.15
CA ALA A 282 12.89 -36.27 28.89
C ALA A 282 13.77 -37.41 28.35
N ALA A 283 14.84 -37.09 27.63
CA ALA A 283 15.83 -38.05 27.15
C ALA A 283 16.89 -38.42 28.21
N GLY A 284 16.82 -37.87 29.42
CA GLY A 284 17.83 -38.07 30.48
C GLY A 284 19.19 -37.43 30.16
N LEU A 285 19.23 -36.47 29.23
CA LEU A 285 20.44 -35.75 28.84
C LEU A 285 20.68 -34.53 29.76
N PRO A 286 21.93 -34.10 29.96
CA PRO A 286 22.23 -32.93 30.76
C PRO A 286 21.63 -31.66 30.13
N THR A 287 20.87 -30.92 30.93
CA THR A 287 20.26 -29.65 30.54
C THR A 287 21.17 -28.47 30.90
N PRO A 288 21.48 -27.55 29.98
CA PRO A 288 22.37 -26.41 30.24
C PRO A 288 21.74 -25.35 31.15
N VAL A 289 20.41 -25.34 31.25
CA VAL A 289 19.62 -24.43 32.09
C VAL A 289 18.51 -25.20 32.82
N PRO A 290 17.94 -24.67 33.91
CA PRO A 290 16.86 -25.35 34.63
C PRO A 290 15.66 -25.67 33.73
N CYS A 291 15.20 -26.91 33.75
CA CYS A 291 13.98 -27.34 33.07
C CYS A 291 12.79 -27.19 34.03
N VAL A 292 12.24 -25.97 34.12
CA VAL A 292 11.16 -25.64 35.06
C VAL A 292 9.80 -25.83 34.39
N PRO A 293 8.83 -26.54 35.00
CA PRO A 293 7.47 -26.62 34.48
C PRO A 293 6.75 -25.27 34.39
N CYS A 294 6.18 -24.96 33.23
CA CYS A 294 5.34 -23.79 33.00
C CYS A 294 3.91 -24.20 32.62
N PRO A 295 2.91 -23.31 32.79
CA PRO A 295 1.56 -23.53 32.28
C PRO A 295 1.57 -23.83 30.78
N PRO A 296 0.92 -24.90 30.30
CA PRO A 296 1.04 -25.34 28.91
C PRO A 296 0.56 -24.31 27.88
N VAL A 297 -0.46 -23.53 28.21
CA VAL A 297 -1.05 -22.53 27.31
C VAL A 297 -0.09 -21.35 27.07
N SER A 298 0.54 -20.84 28.13
CA SER A 298 1.49 -19.74 28.04
C SER A 298 2.81 -20.18 27.40
N GLU A 299 3.33 -21.33 27.80
CA GLU A 299 4.52 -21.94 27.21
C GLU A 299 4.33 -22.25 25.72
N ALA A 300 3.12 -22.67 25.31
CA ALA A 300 2.75 -22.83 23.92
C ALA A 300 2.69 -21.51 23.15
N LEU A 301 2.05 -20.49 23.70
CA LEU A 301 1.97 -19.18 23.07
C LEU A 301 3.37 -18.58 22.87
N PHE A 302 4.23 -18.65 23.89
CA PHE A 302 5.61 -18.18 23.83
C PHE A 302 6.40 -18.85 22.71
N ASN A 303 6.40 -20.19 22.67
CA ASN A 303 7.15 -20.95 21.67
C ASN A 303 6.58 -20.81 20.26
N PHE A 304 5.26 -20.72 20.12
CA PHE A 304 4.61 -20.44 18.83
C PHE A 304 5.05 -19.08 18.27
N MET A 305 5.05 -18.04 19.12
CA MET A 305 5.49 -16.70 18.73
C MET A 305 6.97 -16.66 18.39
N ALA A 306 7.82 -17.35 19.16
CA ALA A 306 9.24 -17.50 18.84
C ALA A 306 9.45 -18.23 17.49
N GLY A 307 8.67 -19.28 17.21
CA GLY A 307 8.67 -19.96 15.91
C GLY A 307 8.28 -19.02 14.78
N TRP A 308 7.30 -18.14 15.00
CA TRP A 308 6.92 -17.12 14.03
C TRP A 308 8.02 -16.09 13.82
N GLY A 309 8.63 -15.60 14.90
CA GLY A 309 9.77 -14.68 14.84
C GLY A 309 10.96 -15.28 14.09
N LEU A 310 11.21 -16.59 14.22
CA LEU A 310 12.30 -17.29 13.53
C LEU A 310 12.16 -17.10 12.02
N MET A 311 10.95 -17.28 11.48
CA MET A 311 10.67 -17.16 10.05
C MET A 311 10.91 -15.76 9.47
N MET A 312 10.94 -14.72 10.32
CA MET A 312 11.12 -13.34 9.84
C MET A 312 12.53 -13.11 9.27
N LEU A 313 13.58 -13.76 9.80
CA LEU A 313 14.95 -13.50 9.37
C LEU A 313 15.20 -13.70 7.87
N PRO A 314 14.87 -14.85 7.24
CA PRO A 314 15.08 -15.03 5.80
C PRO A 314 14.31 -14.01 4.95
N VAL A 315 13.12 -13.60 5.39
CA VAL A 315 12.31 -12.59 4.69
C VAL A 315 12.94 -11.20 4.83
N MET A 316 13.40 -10.84 6.03
CA MET A 316 14.10 -9.56 6.29
C MET A 316 15.40 -9.44 5.49
N VAL A 317 16.14 -10.54 5.36
CA VAL A 317 17.39 -10.58 4.56
C VAL A 317 17.09 -10.43 3.06
N ALA A 318 16.00 -11.03 2.58
CA ALA A 318 15.61 -10.95 1.17
C ALA A 318 14.94 -9.61 0.79
N ASP A 319 14.44 -8.87 1.78
CA ASP A 319 13.69 -7.64 1.58
C ASP A 319 14.60 -6.47 1.17
N GLY A 320 14.34 -5.91 -0.01
CA GLY A 320 15.14 -4.83 -0.56
C GLY A 320 15.08 -3.55 0.30
N ARG A 321 13.91 -3.26 0.90
CA ARG A 321 13.70 -2.08 1.77
C ARG A 321 14.46 -2.16 3.08
N SER A 322 14.88 -3.36 3.50
CA SER A 322 15.64 -3.58 4.73
C SER A 322 17.13 -3.29 4.57
N ARG A 323 17.64 -3.22 3.34
CA ARG A 323 19.09 -3.03 3.09
C ARG A 323 19.65 -1.74 3.70
N LYS A 324 18.86 -0.66 3.75
CA LYS A 324 19.27 0.61 4.37
C LYS A 324 19.43 0.53 5.89
N LEU A 325 18.91 -0.51 6.53
CA LEU A 325 19.03 -0.73 7.98
C LEU A 325 20.39 -1.34 8.35
N GLY A 326 21.21 -1.64 7.36
CA GLY A 326 22.57 -2.15 7.49
C GLY A 326 22.76 -3.50 6.79
N GLY A 327 24.00 -3.98 6.76
CA GLY A 327 24.31 -5.33 6.29
C GLY A 327 23.75 -6.43 7.19
N GLY A 328 23.96 -7.69 6.81
CA GLY A 328 23.38 -8.86 7.47
C GLY A 328 23.51 -8.87 9.00
N GLY A 329 24.64 -8.42 9.55
CA GLY A 329 24.83 -8.36 11.01
C GLY A 329 23.85 -7.42 11.75
N ARG A 330 23.51 -6.26 11.19
CA ARG A 330 22.54 -5.33 11.82
C ARG A 330 21.11 -5.84 11.69
N LEU A 331 20.79 -6.53 10.59
CA LEU A 331 19.48 -7.19 10.44
C LEU A 331 19.30 -8.34 11.42
N VAL A 332 20.36 -9.12 11.68
CA VAL A 332 20.35 -10.15 12.72
C VAL A 332 20.13 -9.52 14.09
N ALA A 333 20.76 -8.37 14.41
CA ALA A 333 20.51 -7.68 15.67
C ALA A 333 19.04 -7.23 15.83
N TRP A 334 18.43 -6.68 14.76
CA TRP A 334 17.00 -6.37 14.75
C TRP A 334 16.16 -7.62 14.96
N TRP A 335 16.45 -8.68 14.22
CA TRP A 335 15.74 -9.96 14.32
C TRP A 335 15.86 -10.56 15.72
N THR A 336 17.03 -10.53 16.36
CA THR A 336 17.20 -10.98 17.76
C THR A 336 16.34 -10.16 18.71
N GLY A 337 16.29 -8.83 18.53
CA GLY A 337 15.37 -7.98 19.30
C GLY A 337 13.90 -8.37 19.08
N ILE A 338 13.51 -8.68 17.85
CA ILE A 338 12.16 -9.12 17.49
C ILE A 338 11.84 -10.50 18.10
N MET A 339 12.80 -11.43 18.14
CA MET A 339 12.62 -12.77 18.69
C MET A 339 12.24 -12.74 20.17
N PHE A 340 12.85 -11.84 20.96
CA PHE A 340 12.69 -11.82 22.42
C PHE A 340 11.82 -10.68 22.94
N LEU A 341 11.64 -9.61 22.16
CA LEU A 341 10.89 -8.42 22.55
C LEU A 341 9.90 -7.98 21.46
N THR A 342 9.58 -8.87 20.52
CA THR A 342 8.47 -8.78 19.57
C THR A 342 8.28 -7.36 19.02
N ASN A 343 7.15 -6.71 19.31
CA ASN A 343 6.77 -5.42 18.75
C ASN A 343 7.50 -4.21 19.34
N VAL A 344 8.23 -4.38 20.47
CA VAL A 344 9.16 -3.35 20.95
C VAL A 344 10.26 -3.09 19.92
N PHE A 345 10.70 -4.12 19.20
CA PHE A 345 11.70 -4.00 18.13
C PHE A 345 11.10 -4.07 16.72
N PHE A 346 10.02 -4.82 16.53
CA PHE A 346 9.46 -5.04 15.20
C PHE A 346 8.86 -3.75 14.61
N ILE A 347 8.10 -2.99 15.41
CA ILE A 347 7.47 -1.77 14.93
C ILE A 347 8.52 -0.69 14.59
N PRO A 348 9.54 -0.41 15.43
CA PRO A 348 10.64 0.48 15.04
C PRO A 348 11.39 0.01 13.79
N TYR A 349 11.67 -1.29 13.65
CA TYR A 349 12.24 -1.85 12.44
C TYR A 349 11.36 -1.55 11.21
N LEU A 350 10.05 -1.76 11.29
CA LEU A 350 9.10 -1.47 10.21
C LEU A 350 9.03 0.03 9.89
N ALA A 351 9.11 0.90 10.91
CA ALA A 351 9.11 2.34 10.75
C ALA A 351 10.35 2.80 9.98
N LEU A 352 11.52 2.27 10.32
CA LEU A 352 12.77 2.57 9.63
C LEU A 352 12.82 1.93 8.24
N ARG A 353 12.27 0.72 8.06
CA ARG A 353 12.08 0.08 6.75
C ARG A 353 11.22 0.92 5.81
N ALA A 354 10.18 1.56 6.34
CA ALA A 354 9.28 2.45 5.59
C ALA A 354 9.82 3.87 5.38
N ALA A 355 10.99 4.22 5.92
CA ALA A 355 11.62 5.51 5.66
C ALA A 355 12.02 5.63 4.17
N PRO A 356 12.04 6.84 3.58
CA PRO A 356 12.56 7.03 2.23
C PRO A 356 14.00 6.51 2.09
N GLU A 357 14.36 6.08 0.89
CA GLU A 357 15.74 5.69 0.60
C GLU A 357 16.69 6.90 0.69
N PRO A 358 17.94 6.71 1.17
CA PRO A 358 18.90 7.79 1.25
C PRO A 358 19.26 8.31 -0.15
N ILE A 359 19.24 9.63 -0.31
CA ILE A 359 19.71 10.29 -1.53
C ILE A 359 21.23 10.15 -1.54
N THR A 360 21.77 9.43 -2.53
CA THR A 360 23.22 9.31 -2.71
C THR A 360 23.67 10.38 -3.69
N ASP A 361 24.42 11.37 -3.22
CA ASP A 361 25.04 12.35 -4.10
C ASP A 361 26.09 11.64 -4.95
N THR A 362 25.83 11.53 -6.25
CA THR A 362 26.76 10.90 -7.20
C THR A 362 27.89 11.89 -7.50
N THR A 363 28.78 12.11 -6.54
CA THR A 363 30.00 12.92 -6.72
C THR A 363 31.18 12.31 -5.96
N THR A 364 31.45 11.02 -6.14
CA THR A 364 32.78 10.41 -5.87
C THR A 364 32.80 8.96 -6.36
N ALA A 365 32.87 8.77 -7.67
CA ALA A 365 33.24 7.48 -8.25
C ALA A 365 33.99 7.68 -9.57
N THR A 366 35.10 8.43 -9.50
CA THR A 366 36.17 8.30 -10.49
C THR A 366 37.47 8.22 -9.72
N THR A 367 37.88 7.01 -9.38
CA THR A 367 39.24 6.72 -8.94
C THR A 367 40.10 6.53 -10.18
N PRO A 368 41.20 7.30 -10.36
CA PRO A 368 42.40 6.75 -10.97
C PRO A 368 43.34 6.32 -9.84
N SER A 369 43.77 5.08 -9.94
CA SER A 369 44.94 4.53 -9.26
C SER A 369 46.17 5.38 -9.55
N ASN A 370 46.89 5.83 -8.51
CA ASN A 370 48.32 5.54 -8.34
C ASN A 370 48.91 6.05 -7.01
N SER A 371 49.50 5.08 -6.30
CA SER A 371 50.73 5.08 -5.51
C SER A 371 51.33 6.35 -4.90
N SER A 372 51.64 6.18 -3.61
CA SER A 372 52.87 6.51 -2.86
C SER A 372 53.07 7.90 -2.24
N SER A 373 53.05 7.86 -0.90
CA SER A 373 54.10 8.28 0.05
C SER A 373 54.00 9.61 0.81
N SER A 374 54.26 9.47 2.12
CA SER A 374 54.75 10.43 3.13
C SER A 374 53.86 11.58 3.63
N SER A 375 53.49 11.48 4.92
CA SER A 375 53.26 12.59 5.87
C SER A 375 54.62 13.23 6.30
N PRO A 376 54.70 14.25 7.18
CA PRO A 376 53.64 14.92 7.96
C PRO A 376 53.74 16.47 8.13
N ALA A 377 52.66 17.02 8.72
CA ALA A 377 52.58 18.18 9.63
C ALA A 377 53.25 19.52 9.26
N SER A 378 52.46 20.61 9.22
CA SER A 378 52.57 21.73 10.19
C SER A 378 51.59 22.89 9.93
N SER A 379 51.17 23.45 11.06
CA SER A 379 50.51 24.70 11.41
C SER A 379 50.49 25.94 10.47
N SER A 380 49.33 26.60 10.56
CA SER A 380 49.11 28.06 10.76
C SER A 380 48.87 29.01 9.56
N THR A 381 47.88 29.87 9.80
CA THR A 381 47.76 31.28 9.38
C THR A 381 46.86 31.61 8.18
N THR A 382 45.66 32.06 8.55
CA THR A 382 44.96 33.27 8.08
C THR A 382 45.47 33.93 6.80
N THR A 383 44.66 33.93 5.74
CA THR A 383 44.58 35.09 4.84
C THR A 383 43.16 35.23 4.29
N THR A 384 42.49 36.27 4.76
CA THR A 384 41.26 36.82 4.23
C THR A 384 41.46 37.22 2.77
N THR A 385 40.73 36.61 1.84
CA THR A 385 40.57 37.14 0.48
C THR A 385 39.11 37.42 0.25
N THR A 386 38.77 38.69 0.29
CA THR A 386 37.50 39.29 -0.09
C THR A 386 37.32 39.11 -1.60
N SER A 387 36.33 38.32 -2.03
CA SER A 387 35.83 38.36 -3.41
C SER A 387 34.33 38.62 -3.40
N SER A 388 34.02 39.84 -3.84
CA SER A 388 32.72 40.37 -4.22
C SER A 388 31.78 39.36 -4.87
N THR A 389 30.58 39.19 -4.33
CA THR A 389 29.45 38.60 -5.06
C THR A 389 28.46 39.71 -5.35
N THR A 390 28.46 40.12 -6.62
CA THR A 390 27.42 40.90 -7.27
C THR A 390 26.08 40.16 -7.17
N GLY A 391 25.01 40.94 -7.01
CA GLY A 391 23.67 40.43 -6.74
C GLY A 391 23.16 39.45 -7.80
N SER A 392 22.61 38.35 -7.30
CA SER A 392 21.60 37.55 -8.00
C SER A 392 20.40 37.46 -7.07
N GLY A 393 19.21 37.76 -7.59
CA GLY A 393 17.95 37.67 -6.85
C GLY A 393 17.71 36.24 -6.32
N PRO A 394 16.70 36.03 -5.46
CA PRO A 394 16.47 34.73 -4.86
C PRO A 394 16.17 33.72 -5.96
N ALA A 395 17.15 32.88 -6.29
CA ALA A 395 16.95 31.68 -7.08
C ALA A 395 15.88 30.89 -6.33
N ALA A 396 14.76 30.61 -7.00
CA ALA A 396 13.78 29.66 -6.50
C ALA A 396 14.55 28.38 -6.15
N ALA A 397 14.71 28.09 -4.86
CA ALA A 397 15.48 26.96 -4.40
C ALA A 397 14.92 25.72 -5.08
N ALA A 398 15.70 25.12 -5.99
CA ALA A 398 15.31 23.90 -6.66
C ALA A 398 14.98 22.87 -5.57
N LEU A 399 13.79 22.29 -5.64
CA LEU A 399 13.37 21.28 -4.67
C LEU A 399 14.42 20.17 -4.62
N PRO A 400 14.77 19.64 -3.43
CA PRO A 400 15.73 18.54 -3.32
C PRO A 400 15.30 17.37 -4.22
N PRO A 401 16.22 16.53 -4.70
CA PRO A 401 15.85 15.39 -5.54
C PRO A 401 14.89 14.45 -4.79
N LEU A 402 14.00 13.79 -5.53
CA LEU A 402 13.13 12.77 -4.94
C LEU A 402 13.99 11.59 -4.46
N PRO A 403 13.64 10.96 -3.32
CA PRO A 403 14.27 9.72 -2.91
C PRO A 403 14.16 8.66 -4.01
N PRO A 404 15.21 7.87 -4.26
CA PRO A 404 15.15 6.79 -5.24
C PRO A 404 14.12 5.73 -4.81
N PRO A 405 13.57 4.94 -5.75
CA PRO A 405 12.72 3.82 -5.41
C PRO A 405 13.50 2.79 -4.57
N PRO A 406 12.82 2.05 -3.68
CA PRO A 406 13.47 1.00 -2.92
C PRO A 406 14.04 -0.06 -3.86
N PRO A 407 15.20 -0.64 -3.52
CA PRO A 407 15.79 -1.64 -4.38
C PRO A 407 14.93 -2.93 -4.34
N PRO A 408 14.93 -3.75 -5.40
CA PRO A 408 14.05 -4.92 -5.50
C PRO A 408 14.38 -5.97 -4.43
N ASN A 409 13.43 -6.86 -4.14
CA ASN A 409 13.70 -8.00 -3.27
C ASN A 409 14.66 -8.98 -3.96
N SER A 410 15.57 -9.57 -3.19
CA SER A 410 16.38 -10.69 -3.65
C SER A 410 15.63 -12.00 -3.48
N PRO A 411 16.03 -13.09 -4.16
CA PRO A 411 15.53 -14.42 -3.84
C PRO A 411 15.74 -14.76 -2.36
N LEU A 412 14.86 -15.62 -1.82
CA LEU A 412 15.04 -16.13 -0.46
C LEU A 412 16.38 -16.89 -0.35
N PRO A 413 17.07 -16.81 0.80
CA PRO A 413 18.27 -17.59 1.05
C PRO A 413 18.03 -19.10 0.94
N SER A 414 19.04 -19.87 0.55
CA SER A 414 18.95 -21.33 0.40
C SER A 414 18.60 -22.07 1.70
N TRP A 415 18.85 -21.46 2.85
CA TRP A 415 18.52 -21.98 4.19
C TRP A 415 17.11 -21.59 4.67
N ALA A 416 16.36 -20.78 3.91
CA ALA A 416 14.99 -20.40 4.26
C ALA A 416 14.05 -21.60 4.51
N PRO A 417 14.09 -22.70 3.72
CA PRO A 417 13.27 -23.87 3.99
C PRO A 417 13.52 -24.50 5.36
N ALA A 418 14.77 -24.48 5.85
CA ALA A 418 15.09 -25.01 7.17
C ALA A 418 14.43 -24.19 8.29
N PHE A 419 14.43 -22.86 8.16
CA PHE A 419 13.74 -21.96 9.10
C PHE A 419 12.22 -22.18 9.08
N GLY A 420 11.64 -22.33 7.88
CA GLY A 420 10.22 -22.66 7.72
C GLY A 420 9.85 -24.01 8.34
N ALA A 421 10.67 -25.04 8.12
CA ALA A 421 10.46 -26.39 8.67
C ALA A 421 10.54 -26.39 10.21
N THR A 422 11.58 -25.77 10.78
CA THR A 422 11.76 -25.67 12.23
C THR A 422 10.61 -24.91 12.87
N ALA A 423 10.24 -23.75 12.32
CA ALA A 423 9.12 -22.96 12.83
C ALA A 423 7.80 -23.73 12.77
N LEU A 424 7.52 -24.41 11.64
CA LEU A 424 6.30 -25.20 11.49
C LEU A 424 6.25 -26.35 12.51
N ALA A 425 7.36 -27.05 12.72
CA ALA A 425 7.44 -28.13 13.71
C ALA A 425 7.17 -27.60 15.12
N VAL A 426 7.84 -26.50 15.51
CA VAL A 426 7.61 -25.84 16.81
C VAL A 426 6.17 -25.38 16.94
N GLY A 427 5.59 -24.73 15.93
CA GLY A 427 4.23 -24.21 16.01
C GLY A 427 3.17 -25.31 16.10
N LEU A 428 3.29 -26.38 15.31
CA LEU A 428 2.39 -27.53 15.40
C LEU A 428 2.51 -28.23 16.76
N PHE A 429 3.74 -28.37 17.26
CA PHE A 429 3.97 -28.90 18.60
C PHE A 429 3.36 -28.00 19.67
N SER A 430 3.48 -26.67 19.56
CA SER A 430 2.87 -25.71 20.48
C SER A 430 1.34 -25.81 20.50
N LEU A 431 0.69 -26.01 19.34
CA LEU A 431 -0.77 -26.24 19.31
C LEU A 431 -1.16 -27.52 20.05
N GLY A 432 -0.40 -28.61 19.87
CA GLY A 432 -0.60 -29.85 20.63
C GLY A 432 -0.30 -29.67 22.12
N TRP A 433 0.78 -28.97 22.46
CA TRP A 433 1.22 -28.71 23.83
C TRP A 433 0.19 -27.89 24.61
N ALA A 434 -0.39 -26.86 23.97
CA ALA A 434 -1.47 -26.07 24.56
C ALA A 434 -2.67 -26.95 24.93
N ALA A 435 -2.99 -27.96 24.11
CA ALA A 435 -4.15 -28.83 24.30
C ALA A 435 -3.93 -29.97 25.30
N VAL A 436 -2.77 -30.64 25.26
CA VAL A 436 -2.55 -31.88 26.03
C VAL A 436 -1.22 -31.93 26.78
N GLY A 437 -0.34 -30.93 26.62
CA GLY A 437 0.93 -30.87 27.34
C GLY A 437 0.71 -30.77 28.84
N ARG A 438 1.50 -31.50 29.64
CA ARG A 438 1.45 -31.53 31.12
C ARG A 438 0.03 -31.77 31.67
N PRO A 439 -0.45 -33.03 31.71
CA PRO A 439 -1.78 -33.38 32.23
C PRO A 439 -2.05 -32.88 33.66
N GLU A 440 -1.02 -32.64 34.46
CA GLU A 440 -1.10 -32.08 35.80
C GLU A 440 -1.69 -30.65 35.87
N TYR A 441 -1.79 -29.95 34.73
CA TYR A 441 -2.44 -28.63 34.62
C TYR A 441 -3.92 -28.70 34.20
N GLY A 442 -4.51 -29.89 34.17
CA GLY A 442 -5.92 -30.09 33.86
C GLY A 442 -6.23 -30.33 32.37
N GLY A 443 -7.52 -30.48 32.10
CA GLY A 443 -8.12 -30.72 30.80
C GLY A 443 -8.30 -29.44 29.98
N LEU A 444 -9.12 -29.53 28.92
CA LEU A 444 -9.32 -28.43 27.98
C LEU A 444 -10.10 -27.27 28.60
N ASP A 445 -11.02 -27.54 29.52
CA ASP A 445 -11.81 -26.56 30.24
C ASP A 445 -10.96 -25.71 31.20
N GLU A 446 -10.04 -26.32 31.95
CA GLU A 446 -9.10 -25.56 32.78
C GLU A 446 -8.14 -24.73 31.92
N ARG A 447 -7.71 -25.24 30.75
CA ARG A 447 -6.84 -24.52 29.81
C ARG A 447 -7.53 -23.29 29.21
N VAL A 448 -8.79 -23.42 28.81
CA VAL A 448 -9.59 -22.27 28.32
C VAL A 448 -9.81 -21.27 29.45
N SER A 449 -10.10 -21.73 30.66
CA SER A 449 -10.27 -20.86 31.84
C SER A 449 -8.98 -20.09 32.14
N TYR A 450 -7.84 -20.78 32.18
CA TYR A 450 -6.51 -20.18 32.34
C TYR A 450 -6.22 -19.15 31.25
N PHE A 451 -6.53 -19.46 29.98
CA PHE A 451 -6.33 -18.52 28.87
C PHE A 451 -7.13 -17.23 29.09
N VAL A 452 -8.42 -17.35 29.40
CA VAL A 452 -9.31 -16.18 29.58
C VAL A 452 -8.90 -15.38 30.81
N GLU A 453 -8.61 -16.02 31.94
CA GLU A 453 -8.18 -15.36 33.16
C GLU A 453 -6.85 -14.63 32.96
N THR A 454 -5.86 -15.32 32.40
CA THR A 454 -4.52 -14.76 32.16
C THR A 454 -4.57 -13.62 31.14
N LEU A 455 -5.38 -13.73 30.08
CA LEU A 455 -5.58 -12.65 29.11
C LEU A 455 -6.15 -11.36 29.73
N ASN A 456 -6.96 -11.48 30.78
CA ASN A 456 -7.60 -10.35 31.44
C ASN A 456 -6.84 -9.83 32.68
N SER A 457 -5.81 -10.53 33.13
CA SER A 457 -5.08 -10.20 34.37
C SER A 457 -3.58 -10.01 34.18
N ASN A 458 -2.98 -10.55 33.12
CA ASN A 458 -1.54 -10.54 32.88
C ASN A 458 -1.18 -9.72 31.62
N ARG A 459 -0.44 -8.62 31.82
CA ARG A 459 -0.02 -7.71 30.76
C ARG A 459 0.88 -8.37 29.72
N VAL A 460 1.81 -9.23 30.16
CA VAL A 460 2.78 -9.86 29.25
C VAL A 460 2.06 -10.87 28.35
N PHE A 461 1.20 -11.70 28.94
CA PHE A 461 0.38 -12.64 28.19
C PHE A 461 -0.56 -11.91 27.21
N PHE A 462 -1.25 -10.86 27.68
CA PHE A 462 -2.06 -10.00 26.83
C PHE A 462 -1.26 -9.40 25.66
N ALA A 463 -0.04 -8.91 25.93
CA ALA A 463 0.84 -8.38 24.90
C ALA A 463 1.22 -9.45 23.86
N PHE A 464 1.53 -10.68 24.26
CA PHE A 464 1.80 -11.77 23.30
C PHE A 464 0.61 -12.07 22.38
N VAL A 465 -0.62 -12.03 22.89
CA VAL A 465 -1.83 -12.23 22.07
C VAL A 465 -2.03 -11.06 21.09
N VAL A 466 -1.85 -9.82 21.54
CA VAL A 466 -1.87 -8.64 20.66
C VAL A 466 -0.75 -8.74 19.61
N ASP A 467 0.42 -9.21 20.00
CA ASP A 467 1.57 -9.35 19.13
C ASP A 467 1.34 -10.41 18.05
N ALA A 468 0.68 -11.52 18.36
CA ALA A 468 0.29 -12.52 17.36
C ALA A 468 -0.63 -11.92 16.27
N CYS A 469 -1.60 -11.09 16.66
CA CYS A 469 -2.46 -10.37 15.73
C CYS A 469 -1.63 -9.40 14.87
N LEU A 470 -0.71 -8.65 15.47
CA LEU A 470 0.14 -7.70 14.74
C LEU A 470 1.14 -8.40 13.82
N TYR A 471 1.71 -9.54 14.22
CA TYR A 471 2.57 -10.38 13.38
C TYR A 471 1.87 -10.83 12.11
N SER A 472 0.56 -11.11 12.18
CA SER A 472 -0.26 -11.41 10.99
C SER A 472 -0.23 -10.24 9.99
N VAL A 473 -0.34 -9.01 10.49
CA VAL A 473 -0.26 -7.78 9.68
C VAL A 473 1.16 -7.56 9.15
N TRP A 474 2.18 -7.73 9.98
CA TRP A 474 3.59 -7.54 9.60
C TRP A 474 4.05 -8.56 8.57
N GLN A 475 3.65 -9.83 8.72
CA GLN A 475 3.83 -10.86 7.71
C GLN A 475 3.26 -10.41 6.37
N ALA A 476 2.01 -9.90 6.35
CA ALA A 476 1.39 -9.43 5.13
C ALA A 476 2.10 -8.20 4.52
N VAL A 477 2.75 -7.37 5.34
CA VAL A 477 3.56 -6.23 4.88
C VAL A 477 4.92 -6.66 4.33
N LEU A 478 5.55 -7.67 4.93
CA LEU A 478 6.85 -8.19 4.49
C LEU A 478 6.72 -9.05 3.22
N LEU A 479 5.61 -9.78 3.08
CA LEU A 479 5.33 -10.64 1.93
C LEU A 479 4.53 -9.92 0.82
N GLU A 480 4.76 -8.63 0.58
CA GLU A 480 3.99 -7.81 -0.37
C GLU A 480 3.94 -8.39 -1.80
N GLY A 481 4.96 -9.15 -2.20
CA GLY A 481 5.07 -9.81 -3.51
C GLY A 481 4.74 -11.31 -3.53
N ALA A 482 4.29 -11.90 -2.42
CA ALA A 482 3.93 -13.32 -2.38
C ALA A 482 2.43 -13.53 -2.67
N PRO A 483 2.04 -14.70 -3.25
CA PRO A 483 0.64 -15.10 -3.40
C PRO A 483 -0.17 -14.98 -2.10
N ALA A 484 -1.48 -14.70 -2.25
CA ALA A 484 -2.39 -14.46 -1.11
C ALA A 484 -2.37 -15.58 -0.06
N ARG A 485 -2.30 -16.85 -0.49
CA ARG A 485 -2.21 -18.03 0.39
C ARG A 485 -1.00 -18.04 1.33
N TYR A 486 0.08 -17.37 0.94
CA TYR A 486 1.29 -17.25 1.77
C TYR A 486 1.28 -15.96 2.59
N ARG A 487 0.79 -14.89 1.97
CA ARG A 487 0.78 -13.55 2.55
C ARG A 487 -0.23 -13.39 3.69
N PHE A 488 -1.44 -13.90 3.52
CA PHE A 488 -2.57 -13.61 4.40
C PHE A 488 -3.01 -14.79 5.28
N VAL A 489 -2.42 -15.98 5.12
CA VAL A 489 -2.61 -17.09 6.06
C VAL A 489 -1.56 -16.94 7.17
N PRO A 490 -1.95 -16.48 8.38
CA PRO A 490 -0.97 -16.14 9.40
C PRO A 490 -0.19 -17.38 9.86
N PHE A 491 1.11 -17.21 10.11
CA PHE A 491 2.05 -18.25 10.49
C PHE A 491 2.26 -19.33 9.41
N PHE A 492 1.24 -20.14 9.13
CA PHE A 492 1.30 -21.27 8.20
C PHE A 492 1.58 -20.84 6.76
N GLY A 493 1.04 -19.70 6.32
CA GLY A 493 1.31 -19.17 4.98
C GLY A 493 2.79 -18.79 4.81
N MET A 494 3.39 -18.15 5.82
CA MET A 494 4.82 -17.84 5.81
C MET A 494 5.67 -19.11 5.88
N ALA A 495 5.32 -20.08 6.74
CA ALA A 495 6.02 -21.36 6.81
C ALA A 495 6.02 -22.08 5.46
N ALA A 496 4.86 -22.18 4.81
CA ALA A 496 4.72 -22.78 3.48
C ALA A 496 5.51 -22.01 2.41
N HIS A 497 5.54 -20.68 2.47
CA HIS A 497 6.33 -19.85 1.57
C HIS A 497 7.82 -20.15 1.68
N LEU A 498 8.35 -20.19 2.91
CA LEU A 498 9.75 -20.50 3.17
C LEU A 498 10.11 -21.93 2.74
N LEU A 499 9.25 -22.92 3.03
CA LEU A 499 9.43 -24.30 2.60
C LEU A 499 9.50 -24.45 1.07
N SER A 500 8.73 -23.65 0.34
CA SER A 500 8.76 -23.62 -1.14
C SER A 500 10.00 -22.92 -1.72
N GLY A 501 10.87 -22.34 -0.88
CA GLY A 501 12.01 -21.53 -1.32
C GLY A 501 11.58 -20.24 -2.03
N GLY A 502 10.37 -19.75 -1.76
CA GLY A 502 9.82 -18.55 -2.41
C GLY A 502 9.46 -18.74 -3.88
N ARG A 503 9.57 -19.97 -4.40
CA ARG A 503 9.07 -20.33 -5.73
C ARG A 503 7.56 -20.42 -5.63
N ALA A 504 6.87 -19.32 -5.94
CA ALA A 504 5.48 -19.45 -6.35
C ALA A 504 5.45 -20.53 -7.44
N ARG A 505 4.67 -21.60 -7.27
CA ARG A 505 4.31 -22.48 -8.38
C ARG A 505 3.62 -21.57 -9.39
N ALA A 506 4.37 -21.09 -10.37
CA ALA A 506 3.93 -20.22 -11.45
C ALA A 506 2.98 -20.95 -12.44
N GLY A 507 2.23 -21.95 -11.96
CA GLY A 507 1.36 -22.78 -12.79
C GLY A 507 -0.13 -22.46 -12.66
N GLU A 508 -0.55 -21.78 -11.59
CA GLU A 508 -2.00 -21.56 -11.36
C GLU A 508 -2.55 -20.29 -12.01
N GLU A 509 -1.70 -19.33 -12.40
CA GLU A 509 -2.14 -18.14 -13.17
C GLU A 509 -2.08 -18.37 -14.70
N GLU A 510 -1.36 -19.38 -15.16
CA GLU A 510 -1.29 -19.74 -16.59
C GLU A 510 -2.36 -20.77 -17.00
N GLU A 511 -2.83 -21.61 -16.07
CA GLU A 511 -3.84 -22.64 -16.35
C GLU A 511 -5.27 -22.06 -16.40
N ASP A 512 -5.55 -20.98 -15.64
CA ASP A 512 -6.84 -20.26 -15.70
C ASP A 512 -6.92 -19.21 -16.83
N ALA A 513 -5.79 -18.89 -17.47
CA ALA A 513 -5.76 -18.06 -18.68
C ALA A 513 -5.88 -18.88 -19.98
N GLY A 514 -6.03 -20.20 -19.85
CA GLY A 514 -6.05 -21.17 -20.94
C GLY A 514 -7.37 -21.95 -21.11
N LEU A 515 -8.47 -21.51 -20.49
CA LEU A 515 -9.80 -22.11 -20.66
C LEU A 515 -10.84 -21.13 -21.18
#